data_AF-T1BQZ2-F1
#
_entry.id   AF-T1BQZ2-F1
#
_cell.length_a   1.000
_cell.length_b   1.000
_cell.length_c   1.000
_cell.angle_alpha   90.00
_cell.angle_beta   90.00
_cell.angle_gamma   90.00
#
_symmetry.space_group_name_H-M   'P 1'
#
loop_
_entity.id
_entity.type
_entity.pdbx_description
1 polymer ?
#
loop_
_entity_poly.entity_id
_entity_poly.type
_entity_poly.pdbx_seq_one_letter_code
_entity_poly.pdbx_strand_id
1 'polypeptide(L)'
;AVIGRYILTPDIFDILENQEPGVGGEIQLTDALRTLSKQRAIYAIEVSGNRYDTGDKMGFLKASVQFGLKNPDLGPQFREYLDSLIGNLKT
;
A
#
# COMPACT_ATOMS: atom_id res chain seq x y z
N ALA A 1 0.51 6.48 -6.66
CA ALA A 1 0.73 5.03 -6.49
C ALA A 1 -0.61 4.35 -6.30
N VAL A 2 -0.86 3.24 -6.98
CA VAL A 2 -2.09 2.44 -6.81
C VAL A 2 -1.94 1.59 -5.54
N ILE A 3 -3.04 1.33 -4.83
CA ILE A 3 -3.06 0.61 -3.55
C ILE A 3 -2.66 -0.88 -3.67
N GLY A 4 -2.36 -1.36 -4.88
CA GLY A 4 -1.98 -2.76 -5.13
C GLY A 4 -3.17 -3.70 -4.94
N ARG A 5 -4.37 -3.25 -5.33
CA ARG A 5 -5.61 -4.03 -5.32
C ARG A 5 -6.27 -3.88 -6.68
N TYR A 6 -6.57 -5.01 -7.31
CA TYR A 6 -7.09 -5.06 -8.66
C TYR A 6 -8.15 -6.15 -8.74
N ILE A 7 -9.23 -5.88 -9.48
CA ILE A 7 -10.17 -6.90 -9.95
C ILE A 7 -10.02 -6.87 -11.46
N LEU A 8 -9.45 -7.92 -12.03
CA LEU A 8 -9.05 -7.97 -13.43
C LEU A 8 -9.87 -9.02 -14.16
N THR A 9 -10.30 -8.67 -15.37
CA THR A 9 -10.90 -9.62 -16.30
C THR A 9 -9.80 -10.52 -16.90
N PRO A 10 -10.14 -11.76 -17.33
CA PRO A 10 -9.13 -12.73 -17.78
C PRO A 10 -8.32 -12.32 -19.01
N ASP A 11 -8.84 -11.43 -19.84
CA ASP A 11 -8.16 -10.84 -21.01
C ASP A 11 -6.83 -10.14 -20.67
N ILE A 12 -6.60 -9.78 -19.41
CA ILE A 12 -5.29 -9.30 -18.97
C ILE A 12 -4.17 -10.33 -19.18
N PHE A 13 -4.48 -11.64 -19.15
CA PHE A 13 -3.46 -12.68 -19.27
C PHE A 13 -2.86 -12.73 -20.68
N ASP A 14 -3.68 -12.62 -21.72
CA ASP A 14 -3.20 -12.58 -23.11
C ASP A 14 -2.29 -11.37 -23.36
N ILE A 15 -2.60 -10.24 -22.72
CA ILE A 15 -1.77 -9.03 -22.77
C ILE A 15 -0.45 -9.28 -22.04
N LEU A 16 -0.49 -9.81 -20.81
CA LEU A 16 0.69 -10.07 -20.00
C LEU A 16 1.64 -11.09 -20.64
N GLU A 17 1.11 -12.11 -21.31
CA GLU A 17 1.90 -13.13 -22.00
C GLU A 17 2.77 -12.53 -23.12
N ASN A 18 2.27 -11.49 -23.79
CA ASN A 18 2.93 -10.83 -24.92
C ASN A 18 3.53 -9.46 -24.57
N GLN A 19 3.53 -9.09 -23.29
CA GLN A 19 3.99 -7.79 -22.83
C GLN A 19 5.52 -7.75 -22.82
N GLU A 20 6.09 -6.75 -23.48
CA GLU A 20 7.55 -6.52 -23.44
C GLU A 20 8.00 -5.96 -22.07
N PRO A 21 9.24 -6.26 -21.64
CA PRO A 21 9.79 -5.70 -20.41
C PRO A 21 9.81 -4.17 -20.40
N GLY A 22 9.38 -3.59 -19.27
CA GLY A 22 9.32 -2.15 -19.05
C GLY A 22 10.45 -1.67 -18.14
N VAL A 23 10.09 -0.82 -17.17
CA VAL A 23 11.02 -0.28 -16.18
C VAL A 23 11.69 -1.42 -15.40
N GLY A 24 13.02 -1.35 -15.28
CA GLY A 24 13.81 -2.35 -14.57
C GLY A 24 13.97 -3.69 -15.30
N GLY A 25 13.50 -3.79 -16.56
CA GLY A 25 13.52 -5.06 -17.30
C GLY A 25 12.47 -6.06 -16.82
N GLU A 26 11.46 -5.60 -16.07
CA GLU A 26 10.37 -6.43 -15.57
C GLU A 26 9.12 -6.33 -16.47
N ILE A 27 8.32 -7.40 -16.51
CA ILE A 27 6.98 -7.36 -17.09
C ILE A 27 6.04 -6.63 -16.12
N GLN A 28 5.69 -5.39 -16.45
CA GLN A 28 4.93 -4.50 -15.56
C GLN A 28 3.41 -4.65 -15.76
N LEU A 29 2.69 -4.95 -14.69
CA LEU A 29 1.23 -4.98 -14.70
C LEU A 29 0.62 -3.62 -15.10
N THR A 30 1.26 -2.50 -14.73
CA THR A 30 0.76 -1.16 -15.09
C THR A 30 0.76 -0.91 -16.60
N ASP A 31 1.71 -1.49 -17.32
CA ASP A 31 1.78 -1.35 -18.77
C ASP A 31 0.73 -2.24 -19.44
N ALA A 32 0.54 -3.46 -18.94
CA ALA A 32 -0.55 -4.34 -19.37
C ALA A 32 -1.94 -3.69 -19.13
N LEU A 33 -2.16 -3.06 -17.98
CA LEU A 33 -3.41 -2.32 -17.69
C LEU A 33 -3.62 -1.12 -18.64
N ARG A 34 -2.54 -0.44 -19.04
CA ARG A 34 -2.60 0.63 -20.05
C ARG A 34 -2.96 0.09 -21.43
N THR A 35 -2.52 -1.12 -21.77
CA THR A 35 -2.93 -1.77 -23.01
C THR A 35 -4.39 -2.21 -22.94
N LEU A 36 -4.80 -2.81 -21.82
CA LEU A 36 -6.18 -3.23 -21.59
C LEU A 36 -7.16 -2.05 -21.65
N SER A 37 -6.76 -0.86 -21.15
CA SER A 37 -7.61 0.33 -21.17
C SER A 37 -7.94 0.84 -22.58
N LYS A 38 -7.16 0.45 -23.60
CA LYS A 38 -7.45 0.75 -25.01
C LYS A 38 -8.52 -0.17 -25.59
N GLN A 39 -8.72 -1.33 -24.99
CA GLN A 39 -9.67 -2.35 -25.45
C GLN A 39 -10.97 -2.30 -24.65
N ARG A 40 -10.91 -1.92 -23.37
CA ARG A 40 -12.05 -1.94 -22.44
C ARG A 40 -11.98 -0.78 -21.46
N ALA A 41 -13.14 -0.41 -20.92
CA ALA A 41 -13.21 0.58 -19.86
C ALA A 41 -12.54 0.05 -18.57
N ILE A 42 -11.66 0.86 -17.99
CA ILE A 42 -11.08 0.63 -16.66
C ILE A 42 -11.63 1.68 -15.71
N TYR A 43 -12.07 1.23 -14.54
CA TYR A 43 -12.62 2.08 -13.50
C TYR A 43 -11.70 2.10 -12.29
N ALA A 44 -11.60 3.25 -11.63
CA ALA A 44 -10.91 3.41 -10.37
C ALA A 44 -11.93 3.54 -9.24
N ILE A 45 -11.65 2.90 -8.11
CA ILE A 45 -12.41 3.05 -6.88
C ILE A 45 -11.53 3.80 -5.89
N GLU A 46 -12.02 4.94 -5.41
CA GLU A 46 -11.40 5.66 -4.31
C GLU A 46 -11.73 4.94 -2.99
N VAL A 47 -10.69 4.47 -2.31
CA VAL A 47 -10.84 3.79 -1.02
C VAL A 47 -10.62 4.81 0.09
N SER A 48 -11.64 5.04 0.91
CA SER A 48 -11.54 5.88 2.10
C SER A 48 -10.82 5.14 3.23
N GLY A 49 -9.86 5.80 3.88
CA GLY A 49 -9.21 5.29 5.09
C GLY A 49 -7.73 5.67 5.17
N ASN A 50 -7.09 5.28 6.28
CA ASN A 50 -5.67 5.50 6.45
C ASN A 50 -4.87 4.41 5.71
N ARG A 51 -4.13 4.82 4.68
CA ARG A 51 -3.14 3.96 4.02
C ARG A 51 -1.82 4.03 4.78
N TYR A 52 -1.33 2.89 5.26
CA TYR A 52 0.05 2.77 5.71
C TYR A 52 0.85 1.99 4.68
N ASP A 53 1.91 2.61 4.17
CA ASP A 53 2.83 1.95 3.26
C ASP A 53 3.90 1.21 4.07
N THR A 54 3.72 -0.09 4.28
CA THR A 54 4.68 -0.89 5.04
C THR A 54 5.90 -1.30 4.21
N GLY A 55 5.95 -0.95 2.93
CA GLY A 55 7.15 -1.10 2.08
C GLY A 55 8.19 0.00 2.33
N ASP A 56 7.75 1.16 2.84
CA ASP A 56 8.64 2.21 3.31
C ASP A 56 8.95 2.05 4.81
N LYS A 57 10.21 2.29 5.19
CA LYS A 57 10.67 2.12 6.59
C LYS A 57 9.92 3.04 7.55
N MET A 58 9.68 4.29 7.16
CA MET A 58 8.97 5.24 8.00
C MET A 58 7.47 4.90 8.07
N GLY A 59 6.87 4.49 6.95
CA GLY A 59 5.51 3.99 6.90
C GLY A 59 5.28 2.77 7.78
N PHE A 60 6.22 1.82 7.81
CA PHE A 60 6.19 0.67 8.72
C PHE A 60 6.19 1.05 10.20
N LEU A 61 7.05 2.00 10.61
CA LEU A 61 7.08 2.48 11.99
C LEU A 61 5.78 3.18 12.39
N LYS A 62 5.24 4.03 11.50
CA LYS A 62 3.94 4.68 11.71
C LYS A 62 2.81 3.66 11.86
N ALA A 63 2.77 2.65 10.99
CA ALA A 63 1.79 1.57 11.09
C ALA A 63 1.89 0.85 12.44
N SER A 64 3.10 0.46 12.83
CA SER A 64 3.35 -0.25 14.08
C SER A 64 2.87 0.53 15.30
N VAL A 65 3.17 1.84 15.35
CA VAL A 65 2.68 2.72 16.44
C VAL A 65 1.15 2.79 16.44
N GLN A 66 0.52 3.04 15.30
CA GLN A 66 -0.94 3.19 15.24
C GLN A 66 -1.69 1.91 15.58
N PHE A 67 -1.23 0.76 15.08
CA PHE A 67 -1.85 -0.53 15.40
C PHE A 67 -1.56 -0.97 16.83
N GLY A 68 -0.35 -0.70 17.36
CA GLY A 68 -0.03 -0.95 18.76
C GLY A 68 -0.95 -0.18 19.71
N LEU A 69 -1.19 1.11 19.43
CA LEU A 69 -2.11 1.94 20.24
C LEU A 69 -3.58 1.53 20.15
N LYS A 70 -3.98 0.84 19.07
CA LYS A 70 -5.34 0.31 18.90
C LYS A 70 -5.53 -1.08 19.51
N ASN A 71 -4.45 -1.75 19.92
CA ASN A 71 -4.54 -3.07 20.51
C ASN A 71 -5.26 -2.97 21.88
N PRO A 72 -6.29 -3.79 22.16
CA PRO A 72 -7.08 -3.67 23.39
C PRO A 72 -6.29 -4.02 24.65
N ASP A 73 -5.31 -4.92 24.55
CA ASP A 73 -4.53 -5.42 25.69
C ASP A 73 -3.29 -4.56 25.95
N LEU A 74 -2.60 -4.15 24.87
CA LEU A 74 -1.32 -3.45 24.93
C LEU A 74 -1.44 -1.93 24.80
N GLY A 75 -2.52 -1.44 24.19
CA GLY A 75 -2.70 -0.02 23.85
C GLY A 75 -2.56 0.93 25.05
N PRO A 76 -3.16 0.64 26.23
CA PRO A 76 -3.01 1.48 27.41
C PRO A 76 -1.54 1.60 27.87
N GLN A 77 -0.85 0.48 28.10
CA GLN A 77 0.54 0.48 28.54
C GLN A 77 1.48 1.09 27.49
N PHE A 78 1.20 0.85 26.20
CA PHE A 78 2.01 1.38 25.12
C PHE A 78 1.88 2.90 24.97
N ARG A 79 0.69 3.46 25.23
CA ARG A 79 0.49 4.92 25.27
C ARG A 79 1.32 5.57 26.36
N GLU A 80 1.28 5.03 27.58
CA GLU A 80 2.07 5.53 28.71
C GLU A 80 3.57 5.54 28.38
N TYR A 81 4.06 4.47 27.75
CA TYR A 81 5.44 4.39 27.27
C TYR A 81 5.77 5.50 26.26
N LEU A 82 4.93 5.71 25.24
CA LEU A 82 5.17 6.76 24.23
C LEU A 82 5.13 8.17 24.83
N ASP A 83 4.21 8.44 25.76
CA ASP A 83 4.14 9.72 26.46
C ASP A 83 5.42 9.97 27.29
N SER A 84 5.96 8.93 27.94
CA SER A 84 7.23 9.03 28.68
C SER A 84 8.42 9.37 27.76
N LEU A 85 8.47 8.80 26.55
CA LEU A 85 9.51 9.12 25.57
C LEU A 85 9.42 10.57 25.10
N ILE A 86 8.21 11.08 24.83
CA ILE A 86 8.01 12.46 24.40
C ILE A 86 8.38 13.45 25.51
N GLY A 87 8.07 13.12 26.77
CA GLY A 87 8.48 13.90 27.94
C GLY A 87 10.01 14.04 28.01
N ASN A 88 10.74 12.95 27.80
CA ASN A 88 12.21 12.92 27.82
C ASN A 88 12.88 13.64 26.62
N LEU A 89 12.16 13.80 25.50
CA LEU A 89 12.66 14.50 24.31
C LEU A 89 12.47 16.02 24.37
N LYS A 90 11.70 16.53 25.34
CA LYS A 90 11.45 17.97 25.53
C LYS A 90 12.43 18.66 26.48
N THR A 91 13.44 17.93 26.95
CA THR A 91 14.64 18.43 27.64
C THR A 91 15.83 18.40 26.70
#